data_AF-A0A6P8S631-F1
#
_entry.id   AF-A0A6P8S631-F1
#
_cell.length_a   1.000
_cell.length_b   1.000
_cell.length_c   1.000
_cell.angle_alpha   90.00
_cell.angle_beta   90.00
_cell.angle_gamma   90.00
#
_symmetry.space_group_name_H-M   'P 1'
#
loop_
_entity.id
_entity.type
_entity.pdbx_description
1 polymer ?
#
loop_
_entity_poly.entity_id
_entity_poly.type
_entity_poly.pdbx_seq_one_letter_code
_entity_poly.pdbx_strand_id
1 'polypeptide(L)'
;MTSLSSYALRMARLSARIFGEVARPTDQKSMKVVNLFSEQPLAKRKDVYKWYPQHKIYYALMRNLRFLGLYRYKFALLRTEELKDIPER
;
A
#
# COMPACT_ATOMS: atom_id res chain seq x y z
N MET A 1 -8.51 8.70 -44.65
CA MET A 1 -8.99 9.06 -43.30
C MET A 1 -9.82 10.32 -43.42
N THR A 2 -11.13 10.25 -43.23
CA THR A 2 -12.01 11.42 -43.27
C THR A 2 -11.70 12.31 -42.07
N SER A 3 -11.21 13.53 -42.33
CA SER A 3 -10.93 14.52 -41.28
C SER A 3 -12.21 14.80 -40.48
N LEU A 4 -12.12 14.76 -39.15
CA LEU A 4 -13.22 15.10 -38.26
C LEU A 4 -13.76 16.51 -38.58
N SER A 5 -15.09 16.66 -38.58
CA SER A 5 -15.73 17.96 -38.73
C SER A 5 -15.30 18.91 -37.62
N SER A 6 -15.16 20.20 -37.96
CA SER A 6 -14.88 21.28 -37.00
C SER A 6 -15.87 21.30 -35.82
N TYR A 7 -17.14 20.95 -36.08
CA TYR A 7 -18.17 20.82 -35.04
C TYR A 7 -17.86 19.67 -34.07
N ALA A 8 -17.47 18.50 -34.56
CA ALA A 8 -17.15 17.34 -33.73
C ALA A 8 -15.96 17.63 -32.78
N LEU A 9 -14.93 18.33 -33.27
CA LEU A 9 -13.81 18.77 -32.43
C LEU A 9 -14.24 19.76 -31.33
N ARG A 10 -15.18 20.66 -31.62
CA ARG A 10 -15.73 21.59 -30.63
C ARG A 10 -16.57 20.87 -29.59
N MET A 11 -17.39 19.91 -29.99
CA MET A 11 -18.18 19.09 -29.07
C MET A 11 -17.29 18.23 -28.16
N ALA A 12 -16.24 17.59 -28.69
CA ALA A 12 -15.29 16.81 -27.89
C ALA A 12 -14.54 17.65 -26.85
N ARG A 13 -14.17 18.90 -27.19
CA ARG A 13 -13.55 19.82 -26.22
C ARG A 13 -14.54 20.29 -25.16
N LEU A 14 -15.79 20.52 -25.55
CA LEU A 14 -16.86 20.92 -24.63
C LEU A 14 -17.14 19.81 -23.62
N SER A 15 -17.32 18.57 -24.08
CA SER A 15 -17.55 17.42 -23.20
C SER A 15 -16.37 17.22 -22.23
N ALA A 16 -15.13 17.31 -22.73
CA ALA A 16 -13.95 17.20 -21.87
C ALA A 16 -13.92 18.27 -20.76
N ARG A 17 -14.35 19.51 -21.04
CA ARG A 17 -14.45 20.55 -20.01
C ARG A 17 -15.57 20.30 -19.00
N ILE A 18 -16.71 19.80 -19.45
CA ILE A 18 -17.86 19.51 -18.59
C ILE A 18 -17.51 18.39 -17.60
N PHE A 19 -16.83 17.34 -18.07
CA PHE A 19 -16.49 16.17 -17.26
C PHE A 19 -15.12 16.28 -16.55
N GLY A 20 -14.38 17.38 -16.75
CA GLY A 20 -13.08 17.61 -16.11
C GLY A 20 -11.93 16.79 -16.72
N GLU A 21 -12.09 16.30 -17.95
CA GLU A 21 -11.06 15.62 -18.71
C GLU A 21 -10.12 16.61 -19.41
N VAL A 22 -9.08 16.08 -20.08
CA VAL A 22 -8.06 16.90 -20.74
C VAL A 22 -8.63 17.56 -22.01
N ALA A 23 -9.01 18.83 -21.91
CA ALA A 23 -9.61 19.57 -23.02
C ALA A 23 -8.61 20.10 -24.08
N ARG A 24 -7.31 20.17 -23.76
CA ARG A 24 -6.27 20.62 -24.70
C ARG A 24 -5.66 19.40 -25.39
N PRO A 25 -5.45 19.44 -26.72
CA PRO A 25 -4.74 18.38 -27.41
C PRO A 25 -3.34 18.27 -26.78
N THR A 26 -3.05 17.11 -26.23
CA THR A 26 -1.85 16.84 -25.44
C THR A 26 -1.13 15.67 -26.07
N ASP A 27 0.21 15.71 -26.08
CA ASP A 27 1.03 14.62 -26.60
C ASP A 27 0.83 13.33 -25.77
N GLN A 28 1.02 12.18 -26.41
CA GLN A 28 0.89 10.88 -25.77
C GLN A 28 1.84 10.72 -24.57
N LYS A 29 3.05 11.31 -24.64
CA LYS A 29 4.00 11.30 -23.52
C LYS A 29 3.48 12.07 -22.31
N SER A 30 2.82 13.20 -22.55
CA SER A 30 2.28 14.07 -21.49
C SER A 30 1.03 13.47 -20.83
N MET A 31 0.26 12.64 -21.54
CA MET A 31 -0.86 11.90 -20.96
C MET A 31 -0.44 10.93 -19.84
N LYS A 32 0.83 10.50 -19.81
CA LYS A 32 1.39 9.69 -18.70
C LYS A 32 1.21 10.36 -17.34
N VAL A 33 1.33 11.69 -17.28
CA VAL A 33 1.21 12.46 -16.04
C VAL A 33 -0.22 12.37 -15.50
N VAL A 34 -1.21 12.48 -16.38
CA VAL A 34 -2.62 12.35 -16.03
C VAL A 34 -2.89 10.97 -15.43
N ASN A 35 -2.38 9.91 -16.08
CA ASN A 35 -2.52 8.53 -15.59
C ASN A 35 -1.84 8.30 -14.24
N LEU A 36 -0.65 8.89 -14.05
CA LEU A 36 0.10 8.79 -12.79
C LEU A 36 -0.67 9.39 -11.61
N PHE A 37 -1.40 10.48 -11.83
CA PHE A 37 -2.18 11.16 -10.81
C PHE A 37 -3.61 10.62 -10.66
N SER A 38 -4.18 10.00 -11.69
CA SER A 38 -5.46 9.30 -11.58
C SER A 38 -5.35 8.01 -10.77
N GLU A 39 -4.19 7.34 -10.82
CA GLU A 39 -3.96 6.09 -10.09
C GLU A 39 -3.33 6.32 -8.72
N GLN A 40 -3.62 5.43 -7.77
CA GLN A 40 -2.90 5.41 -6.50
C GLN A 40 -1.47 4.90 -6.72
N PRO A 41 -0.44 5.65 -6.27
CA PRO A 41 0.95 5.23 -6.44
C PRO A 41 1.20 3.94 -5.66
N LEU A 42 2.03 3.07 -6.23
CA LEU A 42 2.31 1.72 -5.70
C LEU A 42 2.68 1.72 -4.21
N ALA A 43 3.55 2.65 -3.78
CA ALA A 43 3.99 2.75 -2.39
C ALA A 43 2.87 3.03 -1.38
N LYS A 44 1.77 3.66 -1.81
CA LYS A 44 0.62 3.96 -0.93
C LYS A 44 -0.41 2.83 -0.90
N ARG A 45 -0.27 1.80 -1.75
CA ARG A 45 -1.20 0.67 -1.75
C ARG A 45 -1.03 -0.11 -0.45
N LYS A 46 -2.16 -0.49 0.16
CA LYS A 46 -2.20 -1.20 1.45
C LYS A 46 -1.39 -2.49 1.41
N ASP A 47 -1.42 -3.16 0.27
CA ASP A 47 -0.72 -4.41 0.02
C ASP A 47 0.80 -4.24 0.12
N VAL A 48 1.32 -3.05 -0.21
CA VAL A 48 2.75 -2.76 -0.19
C VAL A 48 3.22 -2.35 1.19
N TYR A 49 2.63 -1.31 1.80
CA TYR A 49 3.14 -0.80 3.07
C TYR A 49 2.74 -1.65 4.28
N LYS A 50 1.63 -2.40 4.19
CA LYS A 50 1.14 -3.27 5.27
C LYS A 50 1.56 -4.73 5.06
N TRP A 51 2.61 -4.97 4.27
CA TRP A 51 3.07 -6.32 3.95
C TRP A 51 3.43 -7.12 5.21
N TYR A 52 4.20 -6.53 6.13
CA TYR A 52 4.54 -7.17 7.40
C TYR A 52 3.60 -6.74 8.52
N PRO A 53 3.07 -7.68 9.32
CA PRO A 53 2.34 -7.33 10.54
C PRO A 53 3.28 -6.66 11.55
N GLN A 54 2.71 -5.83 12.43
CA GLN A 54 3.46 -5.10 13.46
C GLN A 54 3.92 -6.04 14.59
N HIS A 55 4.97 -6.83 14.32
CA HIS A 55 5.44 -7.88 15.23
C HIS A 55 5.80 -7.37 16.63
N LYS A 56 6.35 -6.16 16.74
CA LYS A 56 6.72 -5.56 18.05
C LYS A 56 5.53 -5.43 18.99
N ILE A 57 4.36 -5.09 18.46
CA ILE A 57 3.12 -4.93 19.24
C ILE A 57 2.62 -6.28 19.72
N TYR A 58 2.55 -7.27 18.81
CA TYR A 58 2.15 -8.63 19.18
C TYR A 58 3.11 -9.25 20.21
N TYR A 59 4.41 -9.07 20.02
CA TYR A 59 5.40 -9.57 20.96
C TYR A 59 5.26 -8.94 22.35
N ALA A 60 5.13 -7.61 22.42
CA ALA A 60 4.93 -6.90 23.68
C ALA A 60 3.61 -7.33 24.36
N LEU A 61 2.52 -7.45 23.60
CA LEU A 61 1.24 -7.93 24.07
C LEU A 61 1.37 -9.34 24.68
N MET A 62 1.92 -10.30 23.93
CA MET A 62 2.07 -11.69 24.39
C MET A 62 2.99 -11.81 25.60
N ARG A 63 4.02 -10.97 25.68
CA ARG A 63 4.90 -10.88 26.86
C ARG A 63 4.13 -10.39 28.09
N ASN A 64 3.30 -9.37 27.95
CA ASN A 64 2.47 -8.87 29.05
C ASN A 64 1.46 -9.91 29.52
N LEU A 65 0.77 -10.59 28.59
CA LEU A 65 -0.15 -11.69 28.95
C LEU A 65 0.58 -12.85 29.65
N ARG A 66 1.84 -13.12 29.32
CA ARG A 66 2.66 -14.12 30.01
C ARG A 66 2.94 -13.72 31.46
N PHE A 67 3.30 -12.46 31.70
CA PHE A 67 3.54 -11.97 33.06
C PHE A 67 2.27 -11.95 33.91
N LEU A 68 1.12 -11.73 33.28
CA LEU A 68 -0.19 -11.80 33.94
C LEU A 68 -0.68 -13.25 34.16
N GLY A 69 0.03 -14.26 33.65
CA GLY A 69 -0.37 -15.67 33.75
C GLY A 69 -1.53 -16.09 32.83
N LEU A 70 -2.02 -15.18 31.98
CA LEU A 70 -3.13 -15.42 31.04
C LEU A 70 -2.69 -16.20 29.80
N TYR A 71 -1.40 -16.16 29.45
CA TYR A 71 -0.86 -16.81 28.26
C TYR A 71 0.44 -17.58 28.54
N ARG A 72 0.47 -18.86 28.14
CA ARG A 72 1.67 -19.71 28.25
C ARG A 72 2.23 -20.03 26.87
N TYR A 73 3.37 -19.46 26.52
CA TYR A 73 4.03 -19.71 25.24
C TYR A 73 5.00 -20.89 25.32
N LYS A 74 4.66 -22.03 24.69
CA LYS A 74 5.47 -23.27 24.71
C LYS A 74 6.90 -23.06 24.18
N PHE A 75 7.07 -22.30 23.10
CA PHE A 75 8.39 -22.11 22.48
C PHE A 75 9.34 -21.25 23.32
N ALA A 76 8.82 -20.28 24.08
CA ALA A 76 9.67 -19.54 25.02
C ALA A 76 10.02 -20.34 26.28
N LEU A 77 9.20 -21.33 26.66
CA LEU A 77 9.53 -22.25 27.74
C LEU A 77 10.77 -23.07 27.36
N LEU A 78 10.75 -23.70 26.19
CA LEU A 78 11.87 -24.48 25.64
C LEU A 78 13.16 -23.66 25.61
N ARG A 79 13.12 -22.44 25.07
CA ARG A 79 14.30 -21.55 25.07
C ARG A 79 14.80 -21.23 26.48
N THR A 80 13.92 -20.99 27.44
CA THR A 80 14.33 -20.70 28.83
C THR A 80 14.83 -21.92 29.58
N GLU A 81 14.41 -23.12 29.19
CA GLU A 81 14.90 -24.39 29.73
C GLU A 81 16.29 -24.69 29.16
N GLU A 82 16.46 -24.61 27.84
CA GLU A 82 17.76 -24.80 27.17
C GLU A 82 18.85 -23.84 27.67
N LEU A 83 18.51 -22.59 27.99
CA LEU A 83 19.46 -21.60 28.50
C LEU A 83 19.86 -21.82 29.97
N LYS A 84 19.07 -22.58 30.76
CA LYS A 84 19.43 -22.92 32.15
C LYS A 84 20.46 -24.04 32.24
N ASP A 85 20.51 -24.89 31.22
CA ASP A 85 21.37 -26.07 31.18
C ASP A 85 22.77 -25.79 30.59
N ILE A 86 23.06 -24.54 30.23
CA ILE A 86 24.39 -24.13 29.74
C ILE A 86 25.23 -23.69 30.96
N PRO A 87 26.26 -24.47 31.38
CA PRO A 87 27.17 -24.02 32.42
C PRO A 87 27.96 -22.81 31.91
N GLU A 88 27.93 -21.71 32.66
CA GLU A 88 28.81 -20.56 32.44
C GLU A 88 30.26 -21.05 32.51
N ARG A 89 30.95 -21.05 31.35
CA ARG A 89 32.40 -21.29 31.23
C ARG A 89 33.14 -19.97 31.24
#